data_AF-A0A849D5L4-F1
#
_entry.id   AF-A0A849D5L4-F1
#
_cell.length_a   1.000
_cell.length_b   1.000
_cell.length_c   1.000
_cell.angle_alpha   90.00
_cell.angle_beta   90.00
_cell.angle_gamma   90.00
#
_symmetry.space_group_name_H-M   'P 1'
#
loop_
_entity.id
_entity.type
_entity.pdbx_description
1 polymer ?
#
loop_
_entity_poly.entity_id
_entity_poly.type
_entity_poly.pdbx_seq_one_letter_code
_entity_poly.pdbx_strand_id
1 'polypeptide(L)'
;MPKDKLRSYLLLHVIVFIWGFTAILGKLISIDALPLVWYRMGIASLLILAYIRFKGISLRVSRKTFFILLIAGITIASHWVTFFMAIKVSNVSIALATMSTGALFTALLEPVWYGRRFI
;
A
#
# COMPACT_ATOMS: atom_id res chain seq x y z
N MET A 1 -1.21 -8.62 30.04
CA MET A 1 -2.66 -8.63 29.68
C MET A 1 -2.82 -9.18 28.26
N PRO A 2 -3.39 -10.38 28.04
CA PRO A 2 -3.47 -11.03 26.72
C PRO A 2 -4.80 -10.82 25.97
N LYS A 3 -5.65 -9.86 26.38
CA LYS A 3 -6.95 -9.59 25.73
C LYS A 3 -6.83 -8.85 24.38
N ASP A 4 -5.70 -8.22 24.08
CA ASP A 4 -5.53 -7.38 22.88
C ASP A 4 -5.21 -8.16 21.59
N LYS A 5 -4.79 -9.43 21.70
CA LYS A 5 -4.46 -10.25 20.52
C LYS A 5 -5.70 -10.52 19.67
N LEU A 6 -6.80 -10.95 20.27
CA LEU A 6 -8.02 -11.30 19.53
C LEU A 6 -8.61 -10.07 18.81
N ARG A 7 -8.67 -8.92 19.49
CA ARG A 7 -9.16 -7.67 18.88
C ARG A 7 -8.28 -7.24 17.70
N SER A 8 -6.96 -7.29 17.85
CA SER A 8 -6.02 -6.94 16.79
C SER A 8 -6.11 -7.91 15.60
N TYR A 9 -6.25 -9.22 15.86
CA TYR A 9 -6.47 -10.21 14.81
C TYR A 9 -7.78 -10.00 14.07
N LEU A 10 -8.89 -9.72 14.77
CA LEU A 10 -10.17 -9.42 14.14
C LEU A 10 -10.10 -8.15 13.30
N LEU A 11 -9.47 -7.09 13.81
CA LEU A 11 -9.24 -5.86 13.04
C LEU A 11 -8.43 -6.13 11.77
N LEU A 12 -7.37 -6.95 11.86
CA LEU A 12 -6.57 -7.32 10.70
C LEU A 12 -7.40 -8.08 9.66
N HIS A 13 -8.24 -9.03 10.07
CA HIS A 13 -9.13 -9.74 9.15
C HIS A 13 -10.12 -8.80 8.46
N VAL A 14 -10.68 -7.83 9.19
CA VAL A 14 -11.57 -6.82 8.62
C VAL A 14 -10.82 -5.94 7.60
N ILE A 15 -9.58 -5.52 7.91
CA ILE A 15 -8.75 -4.75 6.98
C ILE A 15 -8.46 -5.55 5.71
N VAL A 16 -8.05 -6.81 5.84
CA VAL A 16 -7.78 -7.71 4.71
C VAL A 16 -9.03 -7.93 3.87
N PHE A 17 -10.18 -8.13 4.53
CA PHE A 17 -11.47 -8.28 3.87
C PHE A 17 -11.83 -7.05 3.04
N ILE A 18 -11.74 -5.84 3.62
CA ILE A 18 -11.99 -4.58 2.90
C ILE A 18 -10.98 -4.38 1.77
N TRP A 19 -9.71 -4.72 1.98
CA TRP A 19 -8.66 -4.66 0.95
C TRP A 19 -8.97 -5.58 -0.23
N GLY A 20 -9.56 -6.76 -0.01
CA GLY A 20 -9.97 -7.68 -1.08
C GLY A 20 -10.92 -7.02 -2.10
N PHE A 21 -11.83 -6.15 -1.65
CA PHE A 21 -12.73 -5.43 -2.56
C PHE A 21 -12.06 -4.29 -3.32
N THR A 22 -10.94 -3.76 -2.82
CA THR A 22 -10.28 -2.58 -3.40
C THR A 22 -9.85 -2.81 -4.85
N ALA A 23 -9.35 -4.01 -5.16
CA ALA A 23 -8.97 -4.37 -6.52
C ALA A 23 -10.17 -4.53 -7.46
N ILE A 24 -11.26 -5.12 -6.94
CA ILE A 24 -12.53 -5.31 -7.67
C ILE A 24 -13.14 -3.95 -8.02
N LEU A 25 -13.29 -3.07 -7.04
CA LEU A 25 -13.81 -1.71 -7.25
C LEU A 25 -12.91 -0.92 -8.21
N GLY A 26 -11.59 -1.03 -8.09
CA GLY A 26 -10.65 -0.39 -9.01
C GLY A 26 -10.78 -0.87 -10.46
N LYS A 27 -11.09 -2.16 -10.69
CA LYS A 27 -11.37 -2.66 -12.05
C LYS A 27 -12.66 -2.07 -12.61
N LEU A 28 -13.71 -2.01 -11.78
CA LEU A 28 -15.06 -1.56 -12.17
C LEU A 28 -15.15 -0.06 -12.47
N ILE A 29 -14.35 0.79 -11.83
CA ILE A 29 -14.34 2.23 -12.08
C ILE A 29 -13.81 2.52 -13.48
N SER A 30 -14.51 3.24 -14.35
CA SER A 30 -14.11 3.44 -15.76
C SER A 30 -12.82 4.24 -15.98
N ILE A 31 -12.33 4.95 -14.96
CA ILE A 31 -11.11 5.77 -15.03
C ILE A 31 -9.85 4.90 -15.16
N ASP A 32 -8.88 5.38 -15.92
CA ASP A 32 -7.56 4.75 -16.07
C ASP A 32 -6.78 4.68 -14.75
N ALA A 33 -5.83 3.73 -14.68
CA ALA A 33 -5.10 3.42 -13.44
C ALA A 33 -4.38 4.63 -12.83
N LEU A 34 -3.72 5.44 -13.66
CA LEU A 34 -2.97 6.61 -13.20
C LEU A 34 -3.90 7.66 -12.54
N PRO A 35 -4.91 8.22 -13.24
CA PRO A 35 -5.84 9.17 -12.63
C PRO A 35 -6.60 8.57 -11.44
N LEU A 36 -6.97 7.29 -11.48
CA LEU A 36 -7.61 6.60 -10.35
C LEU A 36 -6.77 6.69 -9.07
N VAL A 37 -5.46 6.40 -9.16
CA VAL A 37 -4.55 6.47 -8.00
C VAL A 37 -4.36 7.90 -7.54
N TRP A 38 -4.18 8.85 -8.46
CA TRP A 38 -4.03 10.27 -8.13
C TRP A 38 -5.25 10.82 -7.38
N TYR A 39 -6.47 10.54 -7.84
CA TYR A 39 -7.68 10.99 -7.15
C TYR A 39 -7.78 10.38 -5.75
N ARG A 40 -7.54 9.07 -5.61
CA ARG A 40 -7.62 8.39 -4.31
C ARG A 40 -6.58 8.90 -3.32
N MET A 41 -5.33 9.06 -3.75
CA MET A 41 -4.25 9.59 -2.91
C MET A 41 -4.45 11.07 -2.60
N GLY A 42 -4.95 11.86 -3.57
CA GLY A 42 -5.28 13.27 -3.39
C GLY A 42 -6.34 13.46 -2.30
N ILE A 43 -7.48 12.77 -2.42
CA ILE A 43 -8.56 12.82 -1.42
C ILE A 43 -8.04 12.37 -0.04
N ALA A 44 -7.30 11.26 0.03
CA ALA A 44 -6.74 10.78 1.30
C ALA A 44 -5.77 11.81 1.92
N SER A 45 -4.89 12.41 1.12
CA SER A 45 -3.94 13.41 1.59
C SER A 45 -4.63 14.67 2.12
N LEU A 46 -5.68 15.13 1.44
CA LEU A 46 -6.47 16.29 1.87
C LEU A 46 -7.22 16.02 3.17
N LEU A 47 -7.84 14.85 3.30
CA LEU A 47 -8.54 14.44 4.52
C LEU A 47 -7.59 14.30 5.71
N ILE A 48 -6.42 13.69 5.50
CA ILE A 48 -5.39 13.56 6.54
C ILE A 48 -4.86 14.94 6.92
N LEU A 49 -4.61 15.83 5.95
CA LEU A 49 -4.16 17.19 6.23
C LEU A 49 -5.21 17.98 7.03
N ALA A 50 -6.49 17.86 6.67
CA ALA A 50 -7.59 18.45 7.42
C ALA A 50 -7.67 17.90 8.85
N TYR A 51 -7.52 16.59 9.03
CA TYR A 51 -7.48 15.95 10.34
C TYR A 51 -6.32 16.44 11.21
N ILE A 52 -5.11 16.53 10.64
CA ILE A 52 -3.91 17.04 11.31
C ILE A 52 -4.11 18.49 11.76
N ARG A 53 -4.67 19.34 10.88
CA ARG A 53 -5.02 20.73 11.20
C ARG A 53 -6.05 20.81 12.32
N PHE A 54 -7.10 20.00 12.27
CA PHE A 54 -8.15 19.95 13.30
C PHE A 54 -7.60 19.50 14.66
N LYS A 55 -6.67 18.54 14.68
CA LYS A 55 -6.03 18.04 15.90
C LYS A 55 -4.84 18.90 16.38
N GLY A 56 -4.44 19.93 15.63
CA GLY A 56 -3.28 20.76 15.97
C GLY A 56 -1.95 20.00 15.99
N ILE A 57 -1.84 18.91 15.23
CA ILE A 57 -0.63 18.07 15.21
C ILE A 57 0.46 18.79 14.40
N SER A 58 1.65 18.92 14.98
CA SER A 58 2.81 19.50 14.30
C SER A 58 3.30 18.61 13.16
N LEU A 59 3.44 19.17 11.96
CA LEU A 59 4.03 18.51 10.77
C LEU A 59 5.57 18.63 10.71
N ARG A 60 6.19 19.13 11.77
CA ARG A 60 7.62 19.43 11.77
C ARG A 60 8.43 18.13 11.84
N VAL A 61 9.08 17.77 10.75
CA VAL A 61 9.97 16.60 10.65
C VAL A 61 11.41 17.02 10.37
N SER A 62 12.38 16.21 10.78
CA SER A 62 13.79 16.44 10.44
C SER A 62 14.01 16.32 8.93
N ARG A 63 15.03 17.00 8.38
CA ARG A 63 15.37 16.89 6.94
C ARG A 63 15.65 15.43 6.53
N LYS A 64 16.32 14.66 7.39
CA LYS A 64 16.59 13.23 7.16
C LYS A 64 15.29 12.44 7.07
N THR A 65 14.38 12.63 8.03
CA THR A 65 13.07 11.96 8.05
C THR A 65 12.24 12.34 6.83
N PHE A 66 12.28 13.61 6.42
CA PHE A 66 11.59 14.09 5.23
C PHE A 66 12.01 13.33 3.96
N PHE A 67 13.32 13.16 3.72
CA PHE A 67 13.79 12.40 2.55
C PHE A 67 13.39 10.92 2.61
N ILE A 68 13.43 10.30 3.79
CA ILE A 68 12.97 8.91 3.96
C ILE A 68 11.48 8.79 3.63
N LEU A 69 10.65 9.72 4.13
CA LEU A 69 9.21 9.76 3.84
C LEU A 69 8.94 10.02 2.36
N LEU A 70 9.73 10.86 1.71
CA LEU A 70 9.59 11.14 0.28
C LEU A 70 9.87 9.89 -0.56
N ILE A 71 10.97 9.19 -0.28
CA ILE A 71 11.33 7.94 -0.98
C ILE A 71 10.26 6.87 -0.74
N ALA A 72 9.84 6.68 0.52
CA ALA A 72 8.78 5.75 0.85
C ALA A 72 7.45 6.09 0.13
N GLY A 73 7.10 7.37 0.07
CA GLY A 73 5.92 7.86 -0.63
C GLY A 73 5.97 7.59 -2.14
N ILE A 74 7.11 7.85 -2.79
CA ILE A 74 7.31 7.56 -4.22
C ILE A 74 7.22 6.05 -4.49
N THR A 75 7.83 5.22 -3.66
CA THR A 75 7.76 3.76 -3.78
C THR A 75 6.32 3.26 -3.66
N ILE A 76 5.57 3.75 -2.67
CA ILE A 76 4.16 3.37 -2.46
C ILE A 76 3.29 3.86 -3.62
N ALA A 77 3.48 5.09 -4.09
CA ALA A 77 2.74 5.63 -5.22
C ALA A 77 2.98 4.81 -6.49
N SER A 78 4.25 4.52 -6.79
CA SER A 78 4.66 3.70 -7.94
C SER A 78 4.03 2.31 -7.86
N HIS A 79 4.11 1.67 -6.69
CA HIS A 79 3.46 0.39 -6.44
C HIS A 79 1.95 0.43 -6.76
N TRP A 80 1.21 1.39 -6.21
CA TRP A 80 -0.23 1.50 -6.46
C TRP A 80 -0.57 1.73 -7.94
N VAL A 81 0.19 2.58 -8.64
CA VAL A 81 0.00 2.80 -10.08
C VAL A 81 0.21 1.50 -10.85
N THR A 82 1.31 0.80 -10.60
CA THR A 82 1.59 -0.49 -11.27
C THR A 82 0.56 -1.57 -10.94
N PHE A 83 0.08 -1.62 -9.70
CA PHE A 83 -0.93 -2.56 -9.25
C PHE A 83 -2.27 -2.35 -9.97
N PHE A 84 -2.77 -1.11 -10.02
CA PHE A 84 -4.00 -0.81 -10.75
C PHE A 84 -3.84 -0.93 -12.26
N MET A 85 -2.67 -0.62 -12.80
CA MET A 85 -2.38 -0.84 -14.22
C MET A 85 -2.45 -2.34 -14.57
N ALA A 86 -1.83 -3.21 -13.76
CA ALA A 86 -1.90 -4.67 -13.95
C ALA A 86 -3.35 -5.20 -13.89
N ILE A 87 -4.15 -4.71 -12.94
CA ILE A 87 -5.58 -5.05 -12.84
C ILE A 87 -6.34 -4.61 -14.10
N LYS A 88 -6.08 -3.39 -14.59
CA LYS A 88 -6.76 -2.82 -15.75
C LYS A 88 -6.43 -3.56 -17.04
N VAL A 89 -5.15 -3.89 -17.25
CA VAL A 89 -4.67 -4.63 -18.44
C VAL A 89 -5.12 -6.09 -18.41
N SER A 90 -5.10 -6.74 -17.24
CA SER A 90 -5.49 -8.14 -17.08
C SER A 90 -6.80 -8.26 -16.31
N ASN A 91 -6.77 -8.87 -15.12
CA ASN A 91 -7.90 -8.97 -14.22
C ASN A 91 -7.41 -9.02 -12.76
N VAL A 92 -8.35 -8.88 -11.83
CA VAL A 92 -8.07 -8.84 -10.39
C VAL A 92 -7.39 -10.14 -9.91
N SER A 93 -7.87 -11.29 -10.37
CA SER A 93 -7.35 -12.60 -9.95
C SER A 93 -5.89 -12.80 -10.34
N ILE A 94 -5.50 -12.48 -11.57
CA ILE A 94 -4.12 -12.60 -12.06
C ILE A 94 -3.21 -11.62 -11.32
N ALA A 95 -3.64 -10.37 -11.11
CA ALA A 95 -2.86 -9.40 -10.36
C ALA A 95 -2.58 -9.87 -8.92
N LEU A 96 -3.60 -10.41 -8.23
CA LEU A 96 -3.44 -10.93 -6.87
C LEU A 96 -2.60 -12.21 -6.81
N ALA A 97 -2.78 -13.14 -7.75
CA ALA A 97 -1.97 -14.35 -7.84
C ALA A 97 -0.49 -14.02 -8.07
N THR A 98 -0.20 -13.03 -8.93
CA THR A 98 1.16 -12.54 -9.15
C THR A 98 1.71 -11.87 -7.88
N MET A 99 0.88 -11.17 -7.11
CA MET A 99 1.32 -10.58 -5.84
C MET A 99 1.79 -11.65 -4.83
N SER A 100 1.20 -12.85 -4.84
CA SER A 100 1.65 -13.98 -4.02
C SER A 100 3.05 -14.50 -4.40
N THR A 101 3.49 -14.28 -5.64
CA THR A 101 4.88 -14.56 -6.05
C THR A 101 5.88 -13.58 -5.45
N GLY A 102 5.42 -12.51 -4.77
CA GLY A 102 6.28 -11.59 -4.04
C GLY A 102 7.19 -12.29 -3.03
N ALA A 103 6.69 -13.33 -2.34
CA ALA A 103 7.49 -14.14 -1.42
C ALA A 103 8.67 -14.85 -2.11
N LEU A 104 8.45 -15.34 -3.34
CA LEU A 104 9.49 -15.94 -4.17
C LEU A 104 10.55 -14.89 -4.55
N PHE A 105 10.14 -13.72 -5.03
CA PHE A 105 11.07 -12.63 -5.34
C PHE A 105 11.84 -12.15 -4.11
N THR A 106 11.20 -12.07 -2.94
CA THR A 106 11.90 -11.72 -1.70
C THR A 106 12.92 -12.78 -1.31
N ALA A 107 12.61 -14.07 -1.44
CA ALA A 107 13.56 -15.15 -1.17
C ALA A 107 14.77 -15.11 -2.13
N LEU A 108 14.58 -14.67 -3.37
CA LEU A 108 15.68 -14.44 -4.33
C LEU A 108 16.51 -13.19 -4.02
N LEU A 109 15.89 -12.12 -3.52
CA LEU A 109 16.53 -10.84 -3.23
C LEU A 109 17.20 -10.78 -1.85
N GLU A 110 16.70 -11.53 -0.87
CA GLU A 110 17.23 -11.58 0.50
C GLU A 110 18.73 -11.95 0.54
N PRO A 111 19.22 -12.93 -0.24
CA PRO A 111 20.65 -13.22 -0.40
C PRO A 111 21.48 -12.03 -0.87
N VAL A 112 20.95 -11.26 -1.84
CA VAL A 112 21.66 -10.12 -2.44
C VAL A 112 21.75 -8.96 -1.46
N TRP A 113 20.69 -8.71 -0.70
CA TRP A 113 20.62 -7.54 0.19
C TRP A 113 21.23 -7.78 1.58
N TYR A 114 21.12 -9.01 2.09
CA TYR A 114 21.57 -9.37 3.44
C TYR A 114 22.79 -10.31 3.44
N GLY A 115 23.33 -10.68 2.27
CA GLY A 115 24.50 -11.56 2.17
C GLY A 115 24.28 -12.99 2.68
N ARG A 116 23.03 -13.45 2.72
CA ARG A 116 22.66 -14.79 3.21
C ARG A 116 22.75 -15.82 2.08
N ARG A 117 23.09 -17.08 2.39
CA ARG A 117 23.05 -18.18 1.41
C ARG A 117 21.60 -18.60 1.15
N PHE A 118 21.28 -18.97 -0.09
CA PHE A 118 19.99 -19.58 -0.43
C PHE A 118 19.73 -20.79 0.48
N ILE A 119 18.55 -20.83 1.09
CA ILE A 119 17.99 -22.01 1.78
C ILE A 119 17.07 -22.72 0.78
#